data_AF-A0A938UDH5-F1
#
_entry.id   AF-A0A938UDH5-F1
#
_cell.length_a   1.000
_cell.length_b   1.000
_cell.length_c   1.000
_cell.angle_alpha   90.00
_cell.angle_beta   90.00
_cell.angle_gamma   90.00
#
_symmetry.space_group_name_H-M   'P 1'
#
loop_
_entity.id
_entity.type
_entity.pdbx_description
1 polymer ?
#
loop_
_entity_poly.entity_id
_entity_poly.type
_entity_poly.pdbx_seq_one_letter_code
_entity_poly.pdbx_strand_id
1 'polypeptide(L)'
;MATKRLTIELSTDQYELLRKQASSTGTTVTGFIRKLIDDFRLRPTAEARKHYQNDPLYKVRGSFDGPKDLAENHDHYLYGRPSK
;
A
#
# COMPACT_ATOMS: atom_id res chain seq x y z
N MET A 1 -18.72 8.13 1.44
CA MET A 1 -17.98 7.37 2.48
C MET A 1 -18.57 7.71 3.84
N ALA A 2 -18.71 6.73 4.74
CA ALA A 2 -19.21 6.99 6.09
C ALA A 2 -18.22 7.89 6.85
N THR A 3 -18.69 9.04 7.38
CA THR A 3 -17.87 9.97 8.15
C THR A 3 -18.14 9.77 9.64
N LYS A 4 -17.09 9.55 10.44
CA LYS A 4 -17.16 9.50 11.90
C LYS A 4 -16.55 10.76 12.49
N ARG A 5 -17.18 11.32 13.53
CA ARG A 5 -16.65 12.46 14.30
C ARG A 5 -15.60 11.94 15.30
N LEU A 6 -14.43 12.55 15.30
CA LEU A 6 -13.33 12.25 16.21
C LEU A 6 -12.89 13.56 16.90
N THR A 7 -12.68 13.49 18.21
CA THR A 7 -12.04 14.55 18.99
C THR A 7 -10.63 14.08 19.32
N ILE A 8 -9.62 14.92 19.08
CA ILE A 8 -8.21 14.61 19.31
C ILE A 8 -7.65 15.69 20.22
N GLU A 9 -6.96 15.29 21.28
CA GLU A 9 -6.18 16.20 22.12
C GLU A 9 -4.74 16.24 21.61
N LEU A 10 -4.21 17.45 21.48
CA LEU A 10 -2.85 17.71 21.02
C LEU A 10 -2.16 18.62 22.02
N SER A 11 -0.84 18.46 22.18
CA SER A 11 -0.08 19.45 22.95
C SER A 11 -0.10 20.80 22.24
N THR A 12 0.09 21.88 23.00
CA THR A 12 0.09 23.25 22.46
C THR A 12 1.12 23.40 21.33
N ASP A 13 2.30 22.82 21.47
CA ASP A 13 3.36 22.86 20.47
C ASP A 13 2.97 22.16 19.16
N GLN A 14 2.30 20.99 19.27
CA GLN A 14 1.83 20.24 18.11
C GLN A 14 0.74 21.02 17.36
N TYR A 15 -0.19 21.63 18.10
CA TYR A 15 -1.24 22.43 17.50
C TYR A 15 -0.67 23.66 16.78
N GLU A 16 0.27 24.38 17.41
CA GLU A 16 0.90 25.55 16.80
C GLU A 16 1.71 25.19 15.55
N LEU A 17 2.39 24.04 15.55
CA LEU A 17 3.06 23.53 14.35
C LEU A 17 2.07 23.28 13.22
N LEU A 18 0.97 22.55 13.50
CA LEU A 18 -0.06 22.28 12.50
C LEU A 18 -0.72 23.57 11.99
N ARG A 19 -0.96 24.54 12.87
CA ARG A 19 -1.51 25.85 12.51
C ARG A 19 -0.60 26.59 11.54
N LYS A 20 0.69 26.69 11.85
CA LYS A 20 1.67 27.36 10.97
C LYS A 20 1.75 26.69 9.59
N GLN A 21 1.76 25.36 9.54
CA GLN A 21 1.79 24.60 8.29
C GLN A 21 0.49 24.70 7.49
N ALA A 22 -0.65 24.71 8.17
CA ALA A 22 -1.95 24.91 7.53
C ALA A 22 -2.04 26.31 6.92
N SER A 23 -1.60 27.34 7.65
CA SER A 23 -1.56 28.74 7.18
C SER A 23 -0.63 28.92 5.98
N SER A 24 0.58 28.35 5.99
CA SER A 24 1.51 28.46 4.85
C SER A 24 0.99 27.78 3.59
N THR A 25 0.19 26.71 3.75
CA THR A 25 -0.40 25.95 2.64
C THR A 25 -1.76 26.51 2.19
N GLY A 26 -2.30 27.53 2.89
CA GLY A 26 -3.63 28.09 2.60
C GLY A 26 -4.79 27.12 2.91
N THR A 27 -4.61 26.24 3.90
CA THR A 27 -5.58 25.18 4.26
C THR A 27 -6.02 25.32 5.72
N THR A 28 -7.08 24.59 6.10
CA THR A 28 -7.47 24.48 7.51
C THR A 28 -6.64 23.42 8.22
N VAL A 29 -6.47 23.54 9.54
CA VAL A 29 -5.77 22.52 10.35
C VAL A 29 -6.37 21.12 10.13
N THR A 30 -7.70 21.00 10.07
CA THR A 30 -8.35 19.71 9.78
C THR A 30 -8.08 19.23 8.36
N GLY A 31 -8.06 20.12 7.37
CA GLY A 31 -7.69 19.77 6.00
C GLY A 31 -6.26 19.25 5.91
N PHE A 32 -5.33 19.91 6.62
CA PHE A 32 -3.94 19.49 6.71
C PHE A 32 -3.79 18.13 7.40
N ILE A 33 -4.52 17.89 8.50
CA ILE A 33 -4.54 16.58 9.17
C ILE A 33 -5.03 15.48 8.23
N ARG A 34 -6.11 15.70 7.47
CA ARG A 34 -6.61 14.71 6.50
C ARG A 34 -5.56 14.41 5.44
N LYS A 35 -4.93 15.45 4.87
CA LYS A 35 -3.85 15.29 3.90
C LYS A 35 -2.67 14.49 4.48
N LEU A 36 -2.27 14.75 5.73
CA LEU A 36 -1.22 13.96 6.39
C LEU A 36 -1.62 12.49 6.55
N ILE A 37 -2.87 12.20 6.88
CA ILE A 37 -3.37 10.82 6.98
C ILE A 37 -3.36 10.14 5.61
N ASP A 38 -3.78 10.85 4.56
CA ASP A 38 -3.78 10.33 3.20
C ASP A 38 -2.35 10.12 2.68
N ASP A 39 -1.45 11.07 2.92
CA ASP A 39 -0.01 10.93 2.62
C ASP A 39 0.61 9.78 3.39
N PHE A 40 0.23 9.57 4.66
CA PHE A 40 0.67 8.43 5.47
C PHE A 40 0.15 7.11 4.90
N ARG A 41 -1.10 7.05 4.42
CA ARG A 41 -1.66 5.86 3.75
C ARG A 41 -0.97 5.55 2.43
N LEU A 42 -0.60 6.59 1.68
CA LEU A 42 0.05 6.48 0.37
C LEU A 42 1.55 6.21 0.47
N ARG A 43 2.16 6.50 1.62
CA ARG A 43 3.52 6.05 1.95
C ARG A 43 3.43 4.58 2.37
N PRO A 44 3.87 3.62 1.53
CA PRO A 44 4.06 2.28 2.05
C PRO A 44 5.10 2.36 3.14
N THR A 45 4.81 1.74 4.28
CA THR A 45 5.78 1.50 5.34
C THR A 45 7.06 1.00 4.69
N ALA A 46 8.19 1.65 5.00
CA ALA A 46 9.48 1.26 4.45
C ALA A 46 9.80 -0.23 4.72
N GLU A 47 9.19 -0.80 5.76
CA GLU A 47 9.21 -2.22 6.10
C GLU A 47 8.50 -3.10 5.04
N ALA A 48 7.36 -2.67 4.49
CA ALA A 48 6.63 -3.40 3.44
C ALA A 48 7.31 -3.31 2.07
N ARG A 49 8.00 -2.18 1.76
CA ARG A 49 8.75 -2.03 0.50
C ARG A 49 10.11 -2.75 0.51
N LYS A 50 10.77 -2.91 1.67
CA LYS A 50 12.14 -3.47 1.75
C LYS A 50 12.23 -5.00 1.68
N HIS A 51 11.16 -5.72 1.98
CA HIS A 51 11.25 -7.18 2.13
C HIS A 51 10.83 -8.00 0.91
N TYR A 52 10.04 -7.48 -0.03
CA TYR A 52 9.54 -8.32 -1.12
C TYR A 52 10.64 -8.74 -2.11
N GLN A 53 11.59 -7.86 -2.45
CA GLN A 53 12.69 -8.20 -3.38
C GLN A 53 13.71 -9.16 -2.75
N ASN A 54 13.78 -9.18 -1.42
CA ASN A 54 14.67 -10.04 -0.65
C ASN A 54 13.98 -11.32 -0.16
N ASP A 55 12.68 -11.47 -0.40
CA ASP A 55 11.92 -12.67 -0.06
C ASP A 55 12.44 -13.85 -0.89
N PRO A 56 12.89 -14.95 -0.25
CA PRO A 56 13.29 -16.17 -0.96
C PRO A 56 12.22 -16.66 -1.94
N LEU A 57 10.93 -16.53 -1.60
CA LEU A 57 9.83 -16.91 -2.47
C LEU A 57 9.69 -15.98 -3.68
N TYR A 58 9.99 -14.69 -3.53
CA TYR A 58 9.96 -13.74 -4.64
C TYR A 58 11.13 -13.96 -5.61
N LYS A 59 12.31 -14.36 -5.10
CA LYS A 59 13.45 -14.74 -5.95
C LYS A 59 13.20 -16.01 -6.77
N VAL A 60 12.26 -16.85 -6.36
CA VAL A 60 11.83 -18.05 -7.08
C VAL A 60 10.78 -17.72 -8.16
N ARG A 61 10.24 -16.50 -8.18
CA ARG A 61 9.27 -16.07 -9.20
C ARG A 61 9.92 -16.12 -10.59
N GLY A 62 9.41 -17.00 -11.45
CA GLY A 62 9.94 -17.21 -12.81
C GLY A 62 11.07 -18.24 -12.89
N SER A 63 11.46 -18.88 -11.78
CA SER A 63 12.38 -20.03 -11.77
C SER A 63 11.72 -21.33 -12.23
N PHE A 64 10.62 -21.23 -12.98
CA PHE A 64 9.88 -22.38 -13.46
C PHE A 64 10.40 -22.74 -14.86
N ASP A 65 10.88 -23.98 -15.02
CA ASP A 65 11.25 -24.53 -16.31
C ASP A 65 10.12 -25.43 -16.81
N GLY A 66 9.42 -24.97 -17.85
CA GLY A 66 8.31 -25.68 -18.46
C GLY A 66 7.56 -24.87 -19.50
N PRO A 67 6.48 -25.43 -20.08
CA PRO A 67 5.72 -24.79 -21.14
C PRO A 67 5.16 -23.43 -20.70
N LYS A 68 5.25 -22.43 -21.58
CA LYS A 68 4.81 -21.05 -21.27
C LYS A 68 3.33 -20.95 -20.94
N ASP A 69 2.55 -21.88 -21.47
CA ASP A 69 1.11 -22.03 -21.34
C ASP A 69 0.73 -23.07 -20.27
N LEU A 70 1.68 -23.55 -19.44
CA LEU A 70 1.37 -24.52 -18.39
C LEU A 70 0.25 -24.03 -17.47
N ALA A 71 0.19 -22.74 -17.15
CA ALA A 71 -0.86 -22.18 -16.31
C ALA A 71 -2.24 -22.29 -16.96
N GLU A 72 -2.32 -22.12 -18.28
CA GLU A 72 -3.56 -22.14 -19.07
C GLU A 72 -3.98 -23.58 -19.41
N ASN A 73 -3.00 -24.44 -19.69
CA ASN A 73 -3.19 -25.82 -20.16
C ASN A 73 -2.77 -26.87 -19.10
N HIS A 74 -2.84 -26.53 -17.80
CA HIS A 74 -2.38 -27.40 -16.72
C HIS A 74 -3.04 -28.80 -16.75
N ASP A 75 -4.31 -28.89 -17.12
CA ASP A 75 -5.03 -30.16 -17.26
C ASP A 75 -4.46 -31.06 -18.37
N HIS A 76 -3.98 -30.46 -19.46
CA HIS A 76 -3.33 -31.19 -20.54
C HIS A 76 -2.01 -31.79 -20.07
N TYR A 77 -1.20 -31.00 -19.36
CA TYR A 77 0.12 -31.45 -18.90
C TYR A 77 0.05 -32.41 -17.71
N LEU A 78 -0.93 -32.27 -16.83
CA LEU A 78 -1.07 -33.12 -15.64
C LEU A 78 -1.85 -34.40 -15.92
N TYR A 79 -2.86 -34.35 -16.80
CA TYR A 79 -3.82 -35.44 -16.97
C TYR A 79 -3.96 -35.92 -18.41
N GLY A 80 -3.22 -35.32 -19.36
CA GLY A 80 -3.30 -35.67 -20.78
C GLY A 80 -4.64 -35.32 -21.44
N ARG A 81 -5.46 -34.49 -20.79
CA ARG A 81 -6.80 -34.13 -21.28
C ARG A 81 -6.77 -32.73 -21.89
N PRO A 82 -7.33 -32.54 -23.10
CA PRO A 82 -7.40 -31.19 -23.68
C PRO A 82 -8.23 -30.28 -22.78
N SER A 83 -7.72 -29.08 -22.51
CA SER A 83 -8.51 -27.99 -21.94
C SER A 83 -9.64 -27.67 -22.92
N LYS A 84 -10.89 -27.65 -22.44
CA LYS A 84 -12.08 -27.45 -23.28
C LYS A 84 -12.31 -25.99 -23.60
#